data_AF-A0A947M629-F1
#
_entry.id   AF-A0A947M629-F1
#
_cell.length_a   1.000
_cell.length_b   1.000
_cell.length_c   1.000
_cell.angle_alpha   90.00
_cell.angle_beta   90.00
_cell.angle_gamma   90.00
#
_symmetry.space_group_name_H-M   'P 1'
#
loop_
_entity.id
_entity.type
_entity.pdbx_description
1 polymer ?
#
loop_
_entity_poly.entity_id
_entity_poly.type
_entity_poly.pdbx_seq_one_letter_code
_entity_poly.pdbx_strand_id
1 'polypeptide(L)'
;RPNLTKLTDIKEWWQVANGPVEPVIPDSAFAEAAANLLPPEPWSSTTWKEWTEAVKAQTGRKGKDLFMPLRQALTGMEHGPELGVLLPLIGAEKTLKRLKKAA
;
A
#
# COMPACT_ATOMS: atom_id res chain seq x y z
N ARG A 1 -10.79 4.56 -25.27
CA ARG A 1 -11.62 4.86 -24.07
C ARG A 1 -11.47 3.67 -23.14
N PRO A 2 -10.75 3.77 -22.01
CA PRO A 2 -10.53 2.61 -21.15
C PRO A 2 -11.83 2.27 -20.43
N ASN A 3 -12.15 0.98 -20.40
CA ASN A 3 -13.32 0.43 -19.74
C ASN A 3 -13.20 0.64 -18.22
N LEU A 4 -13.89 1.65 -17.68
CA LEU A 4 -14.24 1.71 -16.25
C LEU A 4 -15.32 0.64 -16.02
N THR A 5 -14.89 -0.60 -15.87
CA THR A 5 -15.80 -1.73 -16.03
C THR A 5 -16.86 -1.85 -14.93
N LYS A 6 -16.70 -1.25 -13.74
CA LYS A 6 -17.79 -1.15 -12.76
C LYS A 6 -17.64 0.08 -11.85
N LEU A 7 -18.72 0.86 -11.70
CA LEU A 7 -18.82 1.97 -10.72
C LEU A 7 -18.52 1.53 -9.28
N THR A 8 -18.64 0.23 -8.99
CA THR A 8 -18.27 -0.39 -7.70
C THR A 8 -16.78 -0.27 -7.41
N ASP A 9 -15.93 -0.38 -8.43
CA ASP A 9 -14.48 -0.32 -8.26
C ASP A 9 -14.09 1.07 -7.76
N ILE A 10 -14.69 2.13 -8.30
CA ILE A 10 -14.45 3.52 -7.86
C ILE A 10 -14.83 3.70 -6.39
N LYS A 11 -15.94 3.10 -5.94
CA LYS A 11 -16.38 3.18 -4.54
C LYS A 11 -15.38 2.49 -3.60
N GLU A 12 -14.88 1.31 -3.97
CA GLU A 12 -13.86 0.60 -3.21
C GLU A 12 -12.55 1.38 -3.15
N TRP A 13 -12.12 1.97 -4.26
CA TRP A 13 -10.90 2.78 -4.33
C TRP A 13 -11.01 4.02 -3.44
N TRP A 14 -12.16 4.70 -3.52
CA TRP A 14 -12.45 5.86 -2.69
C TRP A 14 -12.47 5.49 -1.21
N GLN A 15 -13.06 4.33 -0.84
CA GLN A 15 -13.09 3.86 0.53
C GLN A 15 -11.69 3.50 1.05
N VAL A 16 -10.83 2.88 0.24
CA VAL A 16 -9.45 2.58 0.65
C VAL A 16 -8.61 3.85 0.81
N ALA A 17 -8.80 4.86 -0.06
CA ALA A 17 -8.07 6.12 0.02
C ALA A 17 -8.57 7.04 1.16
N ASN A 18 -9.89 7.14 1.34
CA ASN A 18 -10.52 8.15 2.19
C ASN A 18 -11.19 7.58 3.46
N GLY A 19 -11.56 6.31 3.45
CA GLY A 19 -12.25 5.66 4.57
C GLY A 19 -11.31 5.05 5.62
N PRO A 20 -11.88 4.64 6.76
CA PRO A 20 -11.17 3.83 7.74
C PRO A 20 -10.83 2.46 7.13
N VAL A 21 -9.57 2.05 7.29
CA VAL A 21 -9.08 0.72 6.89
C VAL A 21 -8.54 0.06 8.14
N GLU A 22 -8.93 -1.20 8.37
CA GLU A 22 -8.31 -2.06 9.37
C GLU A 22 -7.16 -2.83 8.69
N PRO A 23 -5.89 -2.51 8.97
CA PRO A 23 -4.75 -3.21 8.40
C PRO A 23 -4.74 -4.67 8.83
N VAL A 24 -4.39 -5.57 7.91
CA VAL A 24 -4.09 -6.97 8.23
C VAL A 24 -2.59 -7.17 8.15
N ILE A 25 -1.99 -7.75 9.19
CA ILE A 25 -0.54 -7.89 9.28
C ILE A 25 -0.15 -9.32 9.57
N PRO A 26 0.33 -10.02 8.55
CA PRO A 26 0.92 -11.33 8.75
C PRO A 26 2.29 -11.26 9.44
N ASP A 27 3.03 -10.17 9.26
CA ASP A 27 4.41 -10.00 9.71
C ASP A 27 4.71 -8.54 10.10
N SER A 28 4.80 -8.29 11.41
CA SER A 28 5.06 -6.95 11.98
C SER A 28 6.46 -6.43 11.66
N ALA A 29 7.48 -7.30 11.64
CA ALA A 29 8.84 -6.89 11.32
C ALA A 29 8.96 -6.42 9.86
N PHE A 30 8.26 -7.09 8.94
CA PHE A 30 8.17 -6.64 7.56
C PHE A 30 7.40 -5.32 7.42
N ALA A 31 6.30 -5.14 8.15
CA ALA A 31 5.53 -3.89 8.15
C ALA A 31 6.37 -2.72 8.69
N GLU A 32 7.11 -2.92 9.77
CA GLU A 32 8.01 -1.92 10.34
C GLU A 32 9.15 -1.57 9.37
N ALA A 33 9.79 -2.56 8.74
CA ALA A 33 10.81 -2.33 7.73
C ALA A 33 10.26 -1.51 6.54
N ALA A 34 9.04 -1.83 6.10
CA ALA A 34 8.38 -1.08 5.04
C ALA A 34 8.05 0.36 5.45
N ALA A 35 7.61 0.57 6.69
CA ALA A 35 7.31 1.89 7.26
C ALA A 35 8.55 2.79 7.32
N ASN A 36 9.69 2.22 7.72
CA ASN A 36 10.96 2.94 7.85
C ASN A 36 11.57 3.36 6.51
N LEU A 37 11.13 2.73 5.41
CA LEU A 37 11.61 3.01 4.06
C LEU A 37 10.68 3.94 3.26
N LEU A 38 9.59 4.44 3.86
CA LEU A 38 8.71 5.38 3.17
C LEU A 38 9.49 6.66 2.80
N PRO A 39 9.44 7.11 1.53
CA PRO A 39 10.10 8.33 1.13
C PRO A 39 9.36 9.57 1.66
N PRO A 40 10.05 10.70 1.85
CA PRO A 40 9.41 11.96 2.18
C PRO A 40 8.46 12.42 1.06
N GLU A 41 7.49 13.26 1.39
CA GLU A 41 6.64 13.93 0.41
C GLU A 41 7.43 14.97 -0.41
N PRO A 42 6.99 15.32 -1.64
CA PRO A 42 5.73 14.94 -2.29
C PRO A 42 5.77 13.56 -2.97
N TRP A 43 4.64 12.86 -2.95
CA TRP A 43 4.48 11.58 -3.64
C TRP A 43 3.92 11.74 -5.05
N SER A 44 4.34 10.84 -5.93
CA SER A 44 3.94 10.80 -7.35
C SER A 44 3.66 9.35 -7.78
N SER A 45 3.34 9.16 -9.06
CA SER A 45 3.16 7.83 -9.65
C SER A 45 4.42 6.96 -9.62
N THR A 46 5.62 7.52 -9.37
CA THR A 46 6.86 6.74 -9.27
C THR A 46 7.14 6.24 -7.85
N THR A 47 6.54 6.87 -6.84
CA THR A 47 6.82 6.62 -5.41
C THR A 47 6.62 5.15 -5.03
N TRP A 48 5.57 4.50 -5.53
CA TRP A 48 5.31 3.09 -5.26
C TRP A 48 6.45 2.19 -5.75
N LYS A 49 6.96 2.42 -6.96
CA LYS A 49 8.04 1.63 -7.53
C LYS A 49 9.34 1.85 -6.75
N GLU A 50 9.67 3.09 -6.44
CA GLU A 50 10.88 3.44 -5.70
C GLU A 50 10.87 2.83 -4.29
N TRP A 51 9.75 2.99 -3.57
CA TRP A 51 9.57 2.45 -2.23
C TRP A 51 9.61 0.92 -2.23
N THR A 52 8.85 0.25 -3.10
CA THR A 52 8.81 -1.22 -3.13
C THR A 52 10.15 -1.85 -3.52
N GLU A 53 10.94 -1.20 -4.38
CA GLU A 53 12.32 -1.64 -4.65
C GLU A 53 13.23 -1.46 -3.42
N ALA A 54 13.10 -0.38 -2.65
CA ALA A 54 13.83 -0.23 -1.40
C ALA A 54 13.45 -1.31 -0.36
N VAL A 55 12.15 -1.58 -0.20
CA VAL A 55 11.65 -2.65 0.69
C VAL A 55 12.17 -4.02 0.25
N LYS A 56 12.15 -4.30 -1.04
CA LYS A 56 12.69 -5.53 -1.63
C LYS A 56 14.19 -5.67 -1.39
N ALA A 57 14.97 -4.58 -1.54
CA ALA A 57 16.40 -4.60 -1.27
C ALA A 57 16.71 -4.87 0.21
N GLN A 58 15.95 -4.26 1.13
CA GLN A 58 16.14 -4.42 2.57
C GLN A 58 15.70 -5.79 3.09
N THR A 59 14.60 -6.34 2.57
CA THR A 59 13.96 -7.55 3.12
C THR A 59 14.26 -8.81 2.32
N GLY A 60 14.77 -8.67 1.09
CA GLY A 60 14.95 -9.77 0.14
C GLY A 60 13.66 -10.31 -0.47
N ARG A 61 12.48 -9.83 -0.05
CA ARG A 61 11.17 -10.34 -0.50
C ARG A 61 10.84 -9.92 -1.91
N LYS A 62 10.15 -10.80 -2.65
CA LYS A 62 9.79 -10.60 -4.06
C LYS A 62 8.42 -11.19 -4.35
N GLY A 63 7.81 -10.79 -5.47
CA GLY A 63 6.55 -11.35 -5.94
C GLY A 63 5.45 -11.27 -4.89
N LYS A 64 4.77 -12.41 -4.64
CA LYS A 64 3.66 -12.48 -3.68
C LYS A 64 4.09 -12.11 -2.26
N ASP A 65 5.29 -12.52 -1.84
CA ASP A 65 5.78 -12.29 -0.48
C ASP A 65 6.14 -10.82 -0.19
N LEU A 66 6.30 -10.01 -1.24
CA LEU A 66 6.45 -8.57 -1.14
C LEU A 66 5.09 -7.87 -1.22
N PHE A 67 4.33 -8.14 -2.28
CA PHE A 67 3.16 -7.33 -2.61
C PHE A 67 1.90 -7.71 -1.83
N MET A 68 1.72 -8.99 -1.45
CA MET A 68 0.56 -9.42 -0.67
C MET A 68 0.55 -8.82 0.74
N PRO A 69 1.63 -8.92 1.54
CA PRO A 69 1.62 -8.30 2.87
C PRO A 69 1.52 -6.77 2.81
N LEU A 70 2.11 -6.11 1.81
CA LEU A 70 1.90 -4.66 1.61
C LEU A 70 0.44 -4.33 1.29
N ARG A 71 -0.23 -5.13 0.45
CA ARG A 71 -1.67 -4.95 0.18
C ARG A 71 -2.48 -5.06 1.47
N GLN A 72 -2.28 -6.12 2.22
CA GLN A 72 -3.00 -6.38 3.46
C GLN A 72 -2.78 -5.27 4.49
N ALA A 73 -1.54 -4.78 4.65
CA ALA A 73 -1.25 -3.70 5.57
C ALA A 73 -1.84 -2.35 5.11
N LEU A 74 -1.87 -2.06 3.81
CA LEU A 74 -2.34 -0.78 3.30
C LEU A 74 -3.85 -0.71 3.08
N THR A 75 -4.49 -1.84 2.79
CA THR A 75 -5.90 -1.88 2.36
C THR A 75 -6.76 -2.85 3.18
N GLY A 76 -6.18 -3.74 3.98
CA GLY A 76 -6.90 -4.78 4.71
C GLY A 76 -7.48 -5.89 3.81
N MET A 77 -7.05 -5.99 2.55
CA MET A 77 -7.65 -6.89 1.56
C MET A 77 -6.59 -7.82 0.93
N GLU A 78 -7.01 -9.00 0.47
CA GLU A 78 -6.14 -9.92 -0.29
C GLU A 78 -6.10 -9.61 -1.79
N HIS A 79 -7.17 -9.00 -2.29
CA HIS A 79 -7.33 -8.55 -3.67
C HIS A 79 -7.81 -7.10 -3.67
N GLY A 80 -7.76 -6.43 -4.83
CA GLY A 80 -8.30 -5.08 -4.94
C GLY A 80 -7.51 -4.22 -5.92
N PRO A 81 -7.52 -2.89 -5.72
CA PRO A 81 -7.04 -1.94 -6.71
C PRO A 81 -5.54 -2.04 -6.94
N GLU A 82 -5.07 -1.40 -8.00
CA GLU A 82 -3.64 -1.23 -8.25
C GLU A 82 -3.03 -0.35 -7.14
N LEU A 83 -2.02 -0.88 -6.44
CA LEU A 83 -1.48 -0.24 -5.23
C LEU A 83 -0.63 0.98 -5.56
N GLY A 84 0.01 1.01 -6.74
CA GLY A 84 0.76 2.16 -7.21
C GLY A 84 -0.09 3.41 -7.40
N VAL A 85 -1.33 3.23 -7.88
CA VAL A 85 -2.33 4.31 -7.97
C VAL A 85 -2.88 4.68 -6.59
N LEU A 86 -3.10 3.70 -5.71
CA LEU A 86 -3.64 3.96 -4.37
C LEU A 86 -2.67 4.69 -3.45
N LEU A 87 -1.38 4.36 -3.49
CA LEU A 87 -0.40 4.89 -2.53
C LEU A 87 -0.40 6.44 -2.48
N PRO A 88 -0.28 7.16 -3.61
CA PRO A 88 -0.38 8.62 -3.61
C PRO A 88 -1.74 9.16 -3.13
N LEU A 89 -2.83 8.42 -3.35
CA LEU A 89 -4.18 8.83 -2.92
C LEU A 89 -4.39 8.62 -1.41
N ILE A 90 -3.76 7.60 -0.83
CA ILE A 90 -3.75 7.37 0.63
C ILE A 90 -2.90 8.45 1.31
N GLY A 91 -1.74 8.79 0.73
CA GLY A 91 -0.81 9.80 1.25
C GLY A 91 0.13 9.25 2.33
N ALA A 92 1.20 10.01 2.62
CA ALA A 92 2.29 9.56 3.48
C ALA A 92 1.87 9.27 4.91
N GLU A 93 1.13 10.18 5.51
CA GLU A 93 0.71 10.08 6.90
C GLU A 93 -0.17 8.85 7.16
N LYS A 94 -1.19 8.63 6.31
CA LYS A 94 -2.10 7.47 6.44
C LYS A 94 -1.37 6.16 6.17
N THR A 95 -0.51 6.12 5.16
CA THR A 95 0.29 4.93 4.83
C THR A 95 1.18 4.54 6.02
N LEU A 96 1.91 5.50 6.60
CA LEU A 96 2.73 5.28 7.78
C LEU A 96 1.90 4.80 8.97
N LYS A 97 0.74 5.44 9.24
CA LYS A 97 -0.18 5.02 10.31
C LYS A 97 -0.67 3.59 10.11
N ARG A 98 -1.03 3.20 8.88
CA ARG A 98 -1.48 1.84 8.56
C ARG A 98 -0.36 0.81 8.75
N LEU A 99 0.86 1.12 8.30
CA LEU A 99 2.05 0.26 8.48
C LEU A 99 2.55 0.18 9.93
N LYS A 100 2.29 1.18 10.76
CA LYS A 100 2.68 1.18 12.19
C LYS A 100 1.63 0.63 13.15
N LYS A 101 0.34 0.84 12.88
CA LYS A 101 -0.72 0.01 13.51
C LYS A 101 -0.53 -1.47 13.20
N ALA A 102 0.21 -1.70 12.14
CA ALA A 102 0.55 -2.99 11.64
C ALA A 102 1.71 -3.69 12.37
N ALA A 103 2.55 -2.96 13.11
CA ALA A 103 3.67 -3.54 13.82
C ALA A 103 3.32 -3.93 15.26
#